data_AF-A0A1V1PK88-F1
#
_entry.id   AF-A0A1V1PK88-F1
#
_cell.length_a   1.000
_cell.length_b   1.000
_cell.length_c   1.000
_cell.angle_alpha   90.00
_cell.angle_beta   90.00
_cell.angle_gamma   90.00
#
_symmetry.space_group_name_H-M   'P 1'
#
loop_
_entity.id
_entity.type
_entity.pdbx_description
1 polymer ?
#
loop_
_entity_poly.entity_id
_entity_poly.type
_entity_poly.pdbx_seq_one_letter_code
_entity_poly.pdbx_strand_id
1 'polypeptide(L)'
;MIGTLTPGEWVHVETVETRLVPQPGVMREDTPNIPAGEVFYSVHDVGEALLLVWLRGEYGIVEYEDQDKIDWRRTDVPEALNETLGTWARVTRENDHTGWVLVVYGQFECLGSLAGDEGCRD
;
A
#
# COMPACT_ATOMS: atom_id res chain seq x y z
N MET A 1 -0.23 9.97 -18.98
CA MET A 1 -1.71 10.00 -19.05
C MET A 1 -2.15 8.65 -18.49
N ILE A 2 -2.93 8.67 -17.40
CA ILE A 2 -3.40 7.48 -16.71
C ILE A 2 -4.46 6.81 -17.59
N GLY A 3 -4.31 5.52 -17.89
CA GLY A 3 -5.34 4.76 -18.60
C GLY A 3 -6.53 4.49 -17.68
N THR A 4 -7.75 4.38 -18.21
CA THR A 4 -8.92 3.96 -17.42
C THR A 4 -9.52 2.71 -18.04
N LEU A 5 -9.91 1.73 -17.21
CA LEU A 5 -10.68 0.58 -17.68
C LEU A 5 -11.99 1.05 -18.33
N THR A 6 -12.44 0.35 -19.37
CA THR A 6 -13.73 0.65 -20.00
C THR A 6 -14.86 0.28 -19.05
N PRO A 7 -15.89 1.13 -18.83
CA PRO A 7 -17.03 0.74 -18.01
C PRO A 7 -17.68 -0.55 -18.50
N GLY A 8 -17.73 -1.57 -17.63
CA GLY A 8 -18.33 -2.88 -17.93
C GLY A 8 -17.38 -3.92 -18.52
N GLU A 9 -16.10 -3.59 -18.73
CA GLU A 9 -15.07 -4.55 -19.14
C GLU A 9 -14.77 -5.56 -18.03
N TRP A 10 -14.75 -6.85 -18.36
CA TRP A 10 -14.34 -7.88 -17.41
C TRP A 10 -12.82 -8.04 -17.44
N VAL A 11 -12.20 -8.19 -16.27
CA VAL A 11 -10.76 -8.38 -16.15
C VAL A 11 -10.43 -9.59 -15.27
N HIS A 12 -9.39 -10.32 -15.62
CA HIS A 12 -8.85 -11.39 -14.77
C HIS A 12 -7.84 -10.79 -13.78
N VAL A 13 -8.11 -10.91 -12.48
CA VAL A 13 -7.18 -10.48 -11.42
C VAL A 13 -6.20 -11.62 -11.14
N GLU A 14 -4.92 -11.39 -11.44
CA GLU A 14 -3.85 -12.37 -11.25
C GLU A 14 -3.27 -12.30 -9.82
N THR A 15 -3.03 -11.08 -9.34
CA THR A 15 -2.47 -10.84 -8.01
C THR A 15 -2.87 -9.45 -7.49
N VAL A 16 -2.77 -9.26 -6.17
CA VAL A 16 -2.96 -7.97 -5.50
C VAL A 16 -1.72 -7.67 -4.65
N GLU A 17 -1.20 -6.45 -4.78
CA GLU A 17 -0.04 -5.94 -4.05
C GLU A 17 -0.39 -4.62 -3.36
N THR A 18 0.01 -4.48 -2.10
CA THR A 18 0.01 -3.18 -1.42
C THR A 18 1.39 -2.59 -1.45
N ARG A 19 1.52 -1.40 -2.02
CA ARG A 19 2.76 -0.62 -2.08
C ARG A 19 2.65 0.54 -1.12
N LEU A 20 3.59 0.61 -0.19
CA LEU A 20 3.58 1.59 0.88
C LEU A 20 5.00 2.02 1.21
N VAL A 21 5.14 3.23 1.75
CA VAL A 21 6.39 3.65 2.41
C VAL A 21 6.22 3.37 3.89
N PRO A 22 6.95 2.39 4.46
CA PRO A 22 6.77 2.05 5.86
C PRO A 22 7.18 3.24 6.73
N GLN A 23 6.25 3.74 7.54
CA GLN A 23 6.54 4.85 8.45
C GLN A 23 7.05 4.28 9.78
N PRO A 24 8.28 4.62 10.23
CA PRO A 24 8.78 4.12 11.50
C PRO A 24 8.11 4.84 12.67
N GLY A 25 7.61 4.06 13.63
CA GLY A 25 7.14 4.51 14.93
C GLY A 25 8.02 3.97 16.04
N VAL A 26 8.15 4.74 17.12
CA VAL A 26 8.78 4.28 18.37
C VAL A 26 7.74 4.30 19.48
N MET A 27 7.56 3.18 20.16
CA MET A 27 6.64 3.12 21.29
C MET A 27 7.20 3.93 22.47
N ARG A 28 6.44 4.87 23.04
CA ARG A 28 6.91 5.70 24.17
C ARG A 28 6.68 5.06 25.54
N GLU A 29 5.67 4.20 25.65
CA GLU A 29 5.23 3.58 26.91
C GLU A 29 4.97 2.09 26.69
N ASP A 30 5.12 1.27 27.73
CA ASP A 30 4.84 -0.16 27.61
C ASP A 30 3.35 -0.38 27.32
N THR A 31 3.06 -1.15 26.26
CA THR A 31 1.73 -1.70 26.00
C THR A 31 1.75 -3.21 26.22
N PRO A 32 0.60 -3.89 26.27
CA PRO A 32 0.56 -5.34 26.43
C PRO A 32 1.40 -6.11 25.39
N ASN A 33 1.54 -5.56 24.18
CA ASN A 33 2.17 -6.23 23.04
C ASN A 33 3.48 -5.59 22.57
N ILE A 34 3.73 -4.33 22.92
CA ILE A 34 4.88 -3.57 22.42
C ILE A 34 5.54 -2.83 23.58
N PRO A 35 6.79 -3.17 23.95
CA PRO A 35 7.49 -2.48 25.02
C PRO A 35 7.91 -1.06 24.60
N ALA A 36 8.09 -0.19 25.59
CA ALA A 36 8.65 1.14 25.38
C ALA A 36 10.04 1.07 24.72
N GLY A 37 10.29 1.98 23.78
CA GLY A 37 11.51 2.06 22.99
C GLY A 37 11.54 1.14 21.77
N GLU A 38 10.56 0.23 21.61
CA GLU A 38 10.50 -0.64 20.44
C GLU A 38 10.22 0.15 19.16
N VAL A 39 10.91 -0.23 18.08
CA VAL A 39 10.70 0.34 16.74
C VAL A 39 9.86 -0.62 15.91
N PHE A 40 8.81 -0.09 15.30
CA PHE A 40 7.95 -0.80 14.36
C PHE A 40 7.64 0.09 13.16
N TYR A 41 7.03 -0.49 12.13
CA TYR A 41 6.67 0.25 10.92
C TYR A 41 5.18 0.17 10.68
N SER A 42 4.53 1.30 10.44
CA SER A 42 3.16 1.31 9.92
C SER A 42 3.15 0.69 8.53
N VAL A 43 2.27 -0.29 8.32
CA VAL A 43 2.05 -0.93 7.01
C VAL A 43 0.68 -0.61 6.45
N HIS A 44 -0.36 -0.52 7.28
CA HIS A 44 -1.71 -0.21 6.80
C HIS A 44 -2.57 0.34 7.92
N ASP A 45 -3.36 1.37 7.62
CA ASP A 45 -4.44 1.84 8.49
C ASP A 45 -5.68 0.99 8.18
N VAL A 46 -6.11 0.14 9.12
CA VAL A 46 -7.27 -0.75 8.96
C VAL A 46 -8.52 -0.05 9.51
N GLY A 47 -8.76 1.19 9.07
CA GLY A 47 -9.84 2.04 9.55
C GLY A 47 -9.54 2.71 10.90
N GLU A 48 -10.46 3.54 11.37
CA GLU A 48 -10.24 4.55 12.42
C GLU A 48 -9.70 4.03 13.78
N ALA A 49 -9.66 2.71 14.01
CA ALA A 49 -9.32 2.14 15.32
C ALA A 49 -8.10 1.21 15.33
N LEU A 50 -7.59 0.74 14.18
CA LEU A 50 -6.58 -0.31 14.16
C LEU A 50 -5.44 0.02 13.21
N LEU A 51 -4.23 -0.02 13.73
CA LEU A 51 -3.03 0.14 12.93
C LEU A 51 -2.33 -1.21 12.74
N LEU A 52 -2.22 -1.66 11.50
CA LEU A 52 -1.40 -2.82 11.17
C LEU A 52 0.06 -2.36 11.11
N VAL A 53 0.92 -3.06 11.86
CA VAL A 53 2.35 -2.76 11.95
C VAL A 53 3.19 -3.97 11.58
N TRP A 54 4.41 -3.68 11.12
CA TRP A 54 5.47 -4.66 10.98
C TRP A 54 6.45 -4.50 12.15
N LEU A 55 6.56 -5.54 12.97
CA LEU A 55 7.36 -5.54 14.18
C LEU A 55 8.11 -6.87 14.29
N ARG A 56 9.43 -6.83 14.48
CA ARG A 56 10.28 -8.03 14.67
C ARG A 56 10.15 -9.11 13.59
N GLY A 57 9.81 -8.73 12.36
CA GLY A 57 9.68 -9.67 11.24
C GLY A 57 8.30 -10.32 11.11
N GLU A 58 7.32 -9.86 11.88
CA GLU A 58 5.94 -10.36 11.86
C GLU A 58 4.94 -9.21 11.79
N TYR A 59 3.71 -9.53 11.39
CA TYR A 59 2.59 -8.58 11.46
C TYR A 59 2.09 -8.48 12.90
N GLY A 60 1.87 -7.26 13.36
CA GLY A 60 1.26 -6.93 14.63
C GLY A 60 0.15 -5.89 14.46
N ILE A 61 -0.57 -5.63 15.54
CA ILE A 61 -1.65 -4.65 15.59
C ILE A 61 -1.38 -3.69 16.75
N VAL A 62 -1.58 -2.39 16.51
CA VAL A 62 -1.68 -1.38 17.56
C VAL A 62 -3.13 -0.92 17.66
N GLU A 63 -3.69 -1.09 18.85
CA GLU A 63 -5.05 -0.67 19.19
C GLU A 63 -5.14 0.85 19.28
N TYR A 64 -6.33 1.39 19.04
CA TYR A 64 -6.59 2.83 19.05
C TYR A 64 -6.07 3.55 20.30
N GLU A 65 -6.31 2.99 21.49
CA GLU A 65 -5.88 3.58 22.77
C GLU A 65 -4.36 3.61 22.98
N ASP A 66 -3.59 2.92 22.14
CA ASP A 66 -2.14 2.88 22.20
C ASP A 66 -1.49 3.74 21.11
N GLN A 67 -2.26 4.25 20.13
CA GLN A 67 -1.70 4.99 18.99
C GLN A 67 -1.14 6.37 19.39
N ASP A 68 -1.70 7.01 20.41
CA ASP A 68 -1.19 8.28 20.94
C ASP A 68 0.15 8.10 21.67
N LYS A 69 0.52 6.87 22.05
CA LYS A 69 1.80 6.52 22.68
C LYS A 69 2.93 6.36 21.67
N ILE A 70 2.67 6.53 20.38
CA ILE A 70 3.66 6.34 19.31
C ILE A 70 4.35 7.67 18.98
N ASP A 71 5.67 7.67 18.98
CA ASP A 71 6.47 8.73 18.37
C ASP A 71 6.74 8.40 16.89
N TRP A 72 6.00 9.05 16.00
CA TRP A 72 6.11 8.83 14.57
C TRP A 72 7.27 9.63 13.98
N ARG A 73 8.21 8.92 13.36
CA ARG A 73 9.24 9.57 12.57
C ARG A 73 8.66 10.00 11.24
N ARG A 74 8.79 11.29 10.93
CA ARG A 74 8.43 11.82 9.63
C ARG A 74 9.28 11.14 8.56
N THR A 75 8.61 10.59 7.56
CA THR A 75 9.25 10.05 6.36
C THR A 75 8.81 10.92 5.20
N ASP A 76 9.72 11.70 4.64
CA ASP A 76 9.41 12.47 3.44
C ASP A 76 9.32 11.49 2.26
N VAL A 77 8.13 11.39 1.67
CA VAL A 77 7.88 10.56 0.50
C VAL A 77 8.15 11.39 -0.75
N PRO A 78 9.10 10.98 -1.61
CA PRO A 78 9.30 11.60 -2.91
C PRO A 78 7.99 11.64 -3.71
N GLU A 79 7.67 12.78 -4.32
CA GLU A 79 6.43 12.96 -5.09
C GLU A 79 6.26 11.88 -6.18
N ALA A 80 7.36 11.48 -6.83
CA ALA A 80 7.37 10.41 -7.82
C ALA A 80 6.93 9.03 -7.28
N LEU A 81 7.03 8.79 -5.97
CA LEU A 81 6.54 7.53 -5.38
C LEU A 81 5.06 7.57 -5.06
N ASN A 82 4.47 8.75 -4.81
CA ASN A 82 3.06 8.88 -4.43
C ASN A 82 2.11 8.26 -5.45
N GLU A 83 2.42 8.37 -6.74
CA GLU A 83 1.63 7.80 -7.83
C GLU A 83 1.64 6.27 -7.87
N THR A 84 2.55 5.63 -7.11
CA THR A 84 2.74 4.18 -7.08
C THR A 84 2.34 3.54 -5.74
N LEU A 85 1.94 4.33 -4.75
CA LEU A 85 1.48 3.82 -3.45
C LEU A 85 0.01 3.38 -3.55
N GLY A 86 -0.41 2.56 -2.60
CA GLY A 86 -1.76 2.03 -2.50
C GLY A 86 -1.86 0.54 -2.85
N THR A 87 -3.10 0.06 -2.94
CA THR A 87 -3.41 -1.34 -3.27
C THR A 87 -3.63 -1.47 -4.77
N TRP A 88 -2.80 -2.26 -5.42
CA TRP A 88 -2.80 -2.47 -6.86
C TRP A 88 -3.16 -3.91 -7.19
N ALA A 89 -4.08 -4.09 -8.13
CA ALA A 89 -4.40 -5.39 -8.70
C ALA A 89 -3.69 -5.53 -10.05
N ARG A 90 -2.94 -6.60 -10.26
CA ARG A 90 -2.47 -6.96 -11.60
C ARG A 90 -3.62 -7.62 -12.33
N VAL A 91 -3.99 -7.04 -13.46
CA VAL A 91 -5.14 -7.46 -14.25
C VAL A 91 -4.73 -7.78 -15.67
N THR A 92 -5.38 -8.79 -16.25
CA THR A 92 -5.35 -9.06 -17.69
C THR A 92 -6.72 -8.75 -18.27
N ARG A 93 -6.74 -7.86 -19.27
CA ARG A 93 -7.92 -7.35 -19.97
C ARG A 93 -8.40 -8.34 -21.03
N GLU A 94 -9.59 -8.12 -21.60
CA GLU A 94 -10.17 -9.00 -22.64
C GLU A 94 -9.34 -9.05 -23.93
N ASN A 95 -8.53 -8.03 -24.19
CA ASN A 95 -7.62 -7.94 -25.33
C ASN A 95 -6.21 -8.50 -25.02
N ASP A 96 -6.07 -9.31 -23.98
CA ASP A 96 -4.82 -9.90 -23.49
C ASP A 96 -3.76 -8.88 -23.02
N HIS A 97 -4.13 -7.61 -22.81
CA HIS A 97 -3.22 -6.62 -22.22
C HIS A 97 -3.18 -6.75 -20.70
N THR A 98 -1.97 -6.85 -20.14
CA THR A 98 -1.74 -6.92 -18.69
C THR A 98 -1.27 -5.57 -18.15
N GLY A 99 -1.79 -5.17 -16.99
CA GLY A 99 -1.28 -4.01 -16.25
C GLY A 99 -1.74 -3.97 -14.81
N TRP A 100 -1.53 -2.84 -14.14
CA TRP A 100 -1.89 -2.65 -12.74
C TRP A 100 -3.05 -1.68 -12.60
N VAL A 101 -4.03 -2.02 -11.77
CA VAL A 101 -5.17 -1.16 -11.45
C VAL A 101 -5.12 -0.78 -9.98
N LEU A 102 -5.10 0.51 -9.69
CA LEU A 102 -5.24 1.02 -8.32
C LEU A 102 -6.68 0.75 -7.87
N VAL A 103 -6.83 -0.15 -6.90
CA VAL A 103 -8.13 -0.72 -6.49
C VAL A 103 -9.11 0.36 -6.00
N VAL A 104 -8.59 1.41 -5.35
CA VAL A 104 -9.43 2.47 -4.77
C VAL A 104 -10.08 3.37 -5.83
N TYR A 105 -9.39 3.64 -6.93
CA TYR A 105 -9.83 4.62 -7.94
C TYR A 105 -10.05 4.05 -9.35
N GLY A 106 -9.73 2.77 -9.58
CA GLY A 106 -9.83 2.13 -10.90
C GLY A 106 -8.85 2.67 -11.94
N GLN A 107 -7.82 3.40 -11.49
CA GLN A 107 -6.78 3.96 -12.35
C GLN A 107 -5.85 2.86 -12.84
N PHE A 108 -5.58 2.81 -14.14
CA PHE A 108 -4.70 1.82 -14.75
C PHE A 108 -3.30 2.41 -14.99
N GLU A 109 -2.28 1.67 -14.58
CA GLU A 109 -0.88 2.02 -14.78
C GLU A 109 -0.01 0.82 -15.18
N CYS A 110 1.04 1.15 -15.91
CA CYS A 110 2.10 0.22 -16.32
C CYS A 110 3.27 0.37 -15.36
N LEU A 111 3.31 -0.45 -14.31
CA LEU A 111 4.32 -0.38 -13.25
C LEU A 111 5.33 -1.53 -13.34
N GLY A 112 6.55 -1.29 -12.86
CA GLY A 112 7.60 -2.30 -12.81
C GLY A 112 8.07 -2.71 -14.21
N SER A 113 8.17 -4.02 -14.46
CA SER A 113 8.63 -4.54 -15.76
C SER A 113 7.70 -4.19 -16.93
N LEU A 114 6.44 -3.84 -16.66
CA LEU A 114 5.43 -3.50 -17.68
C LEU A 114 5.54 -2.03 -18.15
N ALA A 115 6.30 -1.19 -17.45
CA ALA A 115 6.42 0.24 -17.78
C ALA A 115 7.06 0.52 -19.15
N GLY A 116 7.74 -0.48 -19.73
CA GLY A 116 8.37 -0.40 -21.05
C GLY A 116 7.63 -1.15 -22.16
N ASP A 117 6.50 -1.79 -21.88
CA ASP A 117 5.78 -2.60 -22.87
C ASP A 117 5.01 -1.71 -23.83
N GLU A 118 5.22 -1.95 -25.13
CA GLU A 118 4.57 -1.24 -26.21
C GLU A 118 3.05 -1.51 -26.16
N GLY A 119 2.23 -0.45 -26.11
CA GLY A 119 0.77 -0.58 -26.02
C GLY A 119 0.21 -0.78 -24.60
N CYS A 120 1.04 -0.79 -23.56
CA CYS A 120 0.54 -1.03 -22.21
C CYS A 120 -0.45 0.07 -21.75
N ARG A 121 -0.26 1.32 -22.18
CA ARG A 121 -1.16 2.45 -21.86
C ARG A 121 -2.20 2.76 -22.95
N ASP A 122 -2.21 1.99 -24.04
CA ASP A 122 -3.14 2.13 -25.17
C ASP A 122 -4.40 1.26 -24.98
#